data_AF-A0AAW1LBL8-F1
#
_entry.id   AF-A0AAW1LBL8-F1
#
_cell.length_a   1.000
_cell.length_b   1.000
_cell.length_c   1.000
_cell.angle_alpha   90.00
_cell.angle_beta   90.00
_cell.angle_gamma   90.00
#
_symmetry.space_group_name_H-M   'P 1'
#
loop_
_entity.id
_entity.type
_entity.pdbx_description
1 polymer ?
#
loop_
_entity_poly.entity_id
_entity_poly.type
_entity_poly.pdbx_seq_one_letter_code
_entity_poly.pdbx_strand_id
1 'polypeptide(L)'
;MKKGNGCNNCSHPNCAYSLNTNGVSSCVECELGVLVLDPSSGPKWKLGCNRCDIIINLFEDAQKIAVIDEEVCECGAQLVTVEYKSDKTKFADDRTEMSGCIFCSPHFSNLVEKHKAVSFARSNNRRPVRPNNRVTRGGARPKPKDKMAQLAAYFV
;
A
#
# COMPACT_ATOMS: atom_id res chain seq x y z
N MET A 1 3.30 9.19 -18.99
CA MET A 1 2.72 9.11 -17.63
C MET A 1 3.07 10.37 -16.86
N LYS A 2 2.16 10.92 -16.04
CA LYS A 2 2.49 12.06 -15.16
C LYS A 2 3.41 11.58 -14.03
N LYS A 3 4.41 12.39 -13.66
CA LYS A 3 5.26 12.13 -12.50
C LYS A 3 4.38 12.02 -11.25
N GLY A 4 4.47 10.90 -10.52
CA GLY A 4 3.67 10.64 -9.31
C GLY A 4 2.60 9.55 -9.45
N ASN A 5 2.36 8.99 -10.65
CA ASN A 5 1.53 7.79 -10.80
C ASN A 5 2.36 6.53 -10.51
N GLY A 6 1.84 5.63 -9.68
CA GLY A 6 2.45 4.33 -9.41
C GLY A 6 2.43 3.39 -10.63
N CYS A 7 3.28 2.36 -10.61
CA CYS A 7 3.38 1.37 -11.69
C CYS A 7 2.05 0.67 -12.00
N ASN A 8 1.16 0.56 -11.02
CA ASN A 8 -0.19 0.00 -11.18
C ASN A 8 -1.07 0.75 -12.20
N ASN A 9 -0.69 1.97 -12.61
CA ASN A 9 -1.37 2.76 -13.65
C ASN A 9 -0.54 2.91 -14.94
N CYS A 10 0.55 2.18 -15.08
CA CYS A 10 1.40 2.21 -16.27
C CYS A 10 0.78 1.41 -17.40
N SER A 11 0.44 2.08 -18.50
CA SER A 11 -0.08 1.46 -19.73
C SER A 11 0.99 1.35 -20.83
N HIS A 12 2.27 1.43 -20.47
CA HIS A 12 3.35 1.35 -21.46
C HIS A 12 3.60 -0.12 -21.84
N PRO A 13 3.48 -0.51 -23.11
CA PRO A 13 3.49 -1.91 -23.52
C PRO A 13 4.83 -2.63 -23.27
N ASN A 14 5.94 -1.89 -23.26
CA ASN A 14 7.28 -2.46 -23.01
C ASN A 14 7.75 -2.33 -21.54
N CYS A 15 6.85 -1.97 -20.62
CA CYS A 15 7.22 -1.82 -19.21
C CYS A 15 6.91 -3.12 -18.47
N ALA A 16 7.92 -3.76 -17.89
CA ALA A 16 7.76 -4.97 -17.07
C ALA A 16 6.90 -4.75 -15.81
N TYR A 17 6.76 -3.48 -15.39
CA TYR A 17 5.92 -3.07 -14.26
C TYR A 17 4.55 -2.53 -14.70
N SER A 18 4.19 -2.71 -15.96
CA SER A 18 2.94 -2.20 -16.50
C SER A 18 1.74 -2.92 -15.90
N LEU A 19 0.60 -2.24 -15.90
CA LEU A 19 -0.70 -2.85 -15.66
C LEU A 19 -0.98 -3.98 -16.65
N ASN A 20 -0.45 -3.88 -17.88
CA ASN A 20 -0.69 -4.87 -18.92
C ASN A 20 0.02 -6.20 -18.65
N THR A 21 1.21 -6.18 -18.05
CA THR A 21 2.03 -7.37 -17.77
C THR A 21 1.79 -7.94 -16.38
N ASN A 22 1.33 -7.11 -15.43
CA ASN A 22 1.12 -7.52 -14.04
C ASN A 22 -0.36 -7.57 -13.64
N GLY A 23 -1.27 -7.42 -14.60
CA GLY A 23 -2.70 -7.27 -14.38
C GLY A 23 -3.43 -8.60 -14.23
N VAL A 24 -3.65 -9.04 -12.99
CA VAL A 24 -4.14 -10.41 -12.73
C VAL A 24 -5.63 -10.60 -13.02
N SER A 25 -6.49 -9.69 -12.57
CA SER A 25 -7.96 -9.87 -12.65
C SER A 25 -8.71 -8.57 -12.43
N SER A 26 -10.01 -8.56 -12.72
CA SER A 26 -10.89 -7.45 -12.35
C SER A 26 -11.05 -7.35 -10.82
N CYS A 27 -11.19 -6.13 -10.33
CA CYS A 27 -11.41 -5.89 -8.91
C CYS A 27 -12.82 -6.29 -8.49
N VAL A 28 -12.96 -6.93 -7.33
CA VAL A 28 -14.25 -7.41 -6.80
C VAL A 28 -15.18 -6.29 -6.30
N GLU A 29 -14.67 -5.09 -6.03
CA GLU A 29 -15.49 -3.99 -5.49
C GLU A 29 -15.68 -2.80 -6.43
N CYS A 30 -14.92 -2.74 -7.53
CA CYS A 30 -15.13 -1.72 -8.54
C CYS A 30 -15.12 -2.34 -9.93
N GLU A 31 -16.14 -2.01 -10.72
CA GLU A 31 -16.37 -2.59 -12.06
C GLU A 31 -15.25 -2.26 -13.05
N LEU A 32 -14.58 -1.11 -12.89
CA LEU A 32 -13.55 -0.61 -13.80
C LEU A 32 -12.12 -0.81 -13.29
N GLY A 33 -11.95 -1.47 -12.14
CA GLY A 33 -10.65 -1.68 -11.51
C GLY A 33 -10.00 -2.98 -11.95
N VAL A 34 -8.68 -2.96 -12.08
CA VAL A 34 -7.85 -4.15 -12.31
C VAL A 34 -6.91 -4.29 -11.13
N LEU A 35 -6.81 -5.52 -10.61
CA LEU A 35 -5.85 -5.92 -9.59
C LEU A 35 -4.50 -6.15 -10.25
N VAL A 36 -3.52 -5.35 -9.85
CA VAL A 36 -2.16 -5.38 -10.41
C VAL A 36 -1.18 -5.86 -9.35
N LEU A 37 -0.31 -6.80 -9.74
CA LEU A 37 0.78 -7.30 -8.89
C LEU A 37 1.84 -6.22 -8.75
N ASP A 38 2.23 -5.93 -7.51
CA ASP A 38 3.37 -5.07 -7.23
C ASP A 38 4.63 -5.92 -6.97
N PRO A 39 5.54 -6.03 -7.96
CA PRO A 39 6.75 -6.83 -7.79
C PRO A 39 7.79 -6.21 -6.85
N SER A 40 7.60 -4.94 -6.44
CA SER A 40 8.46 -4.32 -5.43
C SER A 40 8.05 -4.67 -3.99
N SER A 41 6.90 -5.33 -3.80
CA SER A 41 6.35 -5.67 -2.49
C SER A 41 7.00 -6.91 -1.84
N GLY A 42 7.84 -7.67 -2.56
CA GLY A 42 8.51 -8.85 -2.00
C GLY A 42 9.34 -8.51 -0.74
N PRO A 43 9.34 -9.36 0.32
CA PRO A 43 8.78 -10.71 0.44
C PRO A 43 7.30 -10.77 0.90
N LYS A 44 6.65 -9.61 1.11
CA LYS A 44 5.25 -9.50 1.50
C LYS A 44 4.42 -9.02 0.31
N TRP A 45 4.16 -9.95 -0.61
CA TRP A 45 3.57 -9.62 -1.91
C TRP A 45 2.14 -9.09 -1.79
N LYS A 46 1.84 -8.14 -2.69
CA LYS A 46 0.58 -7.39 -2.67
C LYS A 46 0.02 -7.25 -4.08
N LEU A 47 -1.30 -7.38 -4.18
CA LEU A 47 -2.09 -7.00 -5.34
C LEU A 47 -2.86 -5.72 -4.98
N GLY A 48 -2.59 -4.65 -5.71
CA GLY A 48 -3.29 -3.38 -5.55
C GLY A 48 -4.27 -3.14 -6.69
N CYS A 49 -5.47 -2.66 -6.38
CA CYS A 49 -6.35 -2.15 -7.43
C CYS A 49 -5.81 -0.80 -7.97
N ASN A 50 -5.91 -0.60 -9.28
CA ASN A 50 -5.54 0.66 -9.93
C ASN A 50 -6.55 1.80 -9.71
N ARG A 51 -7.79 1.49 -9.27
CA ARG A 51 -8.90 2.44 -9.09
C ARG A 51 -9.31 2.69 -7.64
N CYS A 52 -9.29 1.67 -6.78
CA CYS A 52 -9.75 1.74 -5.40
C CYS A 52 -8.65 1.33 -4.42
N ASP A 53 -8.85 1.60 -3.13
CA ASP A 53 -7.87 1.31 -2.07
C ASP A 53 -7.90 -0.16 -1.60
N ILE A 54 -8.09 -1.12 -2.52
CA ILE A 54 -8.08 -2.55 -2.17
C ILE A 54 -6.67 -3.10 -2.37
N ILE A 55 -6.18 -3.78 -1.33
CA ILE A 55 -4.84 -4.37 -1.29
C ILE A 55 -4.95 -5.80 -0.76
N ILE A 56 -4.83 -6.78 -1.66
CA ILE A 56 -4.81 -8.19 -1.28
C ILE A 56 -3.37 -8.56 -0.98
N ASN A 57 -3.11 -9.14 0.19
CA ASN A 57 -1.80 -9.71 0.52
C ASN A 57 -1.81 -11.19 0.09
N LEU A 58 -0.71 -11.65 -0.49
CA LEU A 58 -0.59 -13.02 -0.98
C LEU A 58 0.82 -13.54 -0.76
N PHE A 59 0.93 -14.86 -0.63
CA PHE A 59 2.19 -15.60 -0.72
C PHE A 59 3.32 -14.99 0.14
N GLU A 60 3.07 -14.89 1.44
CA GLU A 60 4.07 -14.41 2.39
C GLU A 60 5.30 -15.32 2.39
N ASP A 61 6.50 -14.73 2.33
CA ASP A 61 7.81 -15.41 2.20
C ASP A 61 8.13 -15.99 0.81
N ALA A 62 7.29 -15.76 -0.21
CA ALA A 62 7.65 -16.12 -1.57
C ALA A 62 8.87 -15.31 -2.04
N GLN A 63 9.79 -15.98 -2.73
CA GLN A 63 11.00 -15.36 -3.26
C GLN A 63 10.71 -14.56 -4.53
N LYS A 64 9.88 -15.12 -5.41
CA LYS A 64 9.53 -14.51 -6.68
C LYS A 64 8.11 -14.87 -7.07
N ILE A 65 7.41 -13.88 -7.62
CA ILE A 65 6.07 -14.02 -8.15
C ILE A 65 6.04 -13.37 -9.52
N ALA A 66 5.52 -14.09 -10.50
CA ALA A 66 5.34 -13.61 -11.86
C ALA A 66 3.94 -13.97 -12.34
N VAL A 67 3.34 -13.07 -13.11
CA VAL A 67 2.06 -13.32 -13.75
C VAL A 67 2.32 -13.97 -15.11
N ILE A 68 1.53 -15.00 -15.44
CA ILE A 68 1.58 -15.68 -16.73
C ILE A 68 0.50 -15.05 -17.61
N ASP A 69 0.92 -14.26 -18.60
CA ASP A 69 0.01 -13.56 -19.50
C ASP A 69 -0.69 -14.48 -20.52
N GLU A 70 -0.16 -15.68 -20.74
CA GLU A 70 -0.65 -16.63 -21.76
C GLU A 70 -1.82 -17.50 -21.27
N GLU A 71 -1.92 -17.73 -19.96
CA GLU A 71 -2.87 -18.67 -19.39
C GLU A 71 -3.87 -17.96 -18.46
N VAL A 72 -5.15 -18.03 -18.83
CA VAL A 72 -6.27 -17.44 -18.09
C VAL A 72 -7.15 -18.56 -17.57
N CYS A 73 -7.52 -18.49 -16.29
CA CYS A 73 -8.44 -19.42 -15.66
C CYS A 73 -9.89 -19.16 -16.10
N GLU A 74 -10.77 -20.14 -15.97
CA GLU A 74 -12.21 -20.04 -16.32
C GLU A 74 -12.93 -18.89 -15.57
N CYS A 75 -12.41 -18.45 -14.42
CA CYS A 75 -12.92 -17.29 -13.69
C CYS A 75 -12.52 -15.92 -14.27
N GLY A 76 -11.69 -15.89 -15.33
CA GLY A 76 -11.19 -14.65 -15.94
C GLY A 76 -9.98 -14.04 -15.24
N ALA A 77 -9.31 -14.78 -14.34
CA ALA A 77 -8.06 -14.36 -13.71
C ALA A 77 -6.85 -15.00 -14.41
N GLN A 78 -5.77 -14.24 -14.56
CA GLN A 78 -4.49 -14.76 -15.03
C GLN A 78 -3.85 -15.69 -14.00
N LEU A 79 -3.12 -16.69 -14.49
CA LEU A 79 -2.35 -17.59 -13.65
C LEU A 79 -1.09 -16.88 -13.14
N VAL A 80 -0.67 -17.28 -11.94
CA VAL A 80 0.52 -16.72 -11.29
C VAL A 80 1.47 -17.86 -10.93
N THR A 81 2.73 -17.67 -11.24
CA THR A 81 3.84 -18.55 -10.84
C THR A 81 4.47 -18.00 -9.58
N VAL A 82 4.56 -18.85 -8.56
CA VAL A 82 5.14 -18.52 -7.26
C VAL A 82 6.31 -19.46 -6.99
N GLU A 83 7.46 -18.86 -6.71
CA GLU A 83 8.69 -19.56 -6.33
C GLU A 83 8.98 -19.26 -4.85
N TYR A 84 9.07 -20.30 -4.03
CA TYR A 84 9.51 -20.24 -2.62
C TYR A 84 10.95 -20.73 -2.48
N LYS A 85 11.63 -20.27 -1.43
CA LYS A 85 12.89 -20.88 -1.00
C LYS A 85 12.63 -22.26 -0.41
N SER A 86 13.55 -23.19 -0.65
CA SER A 86 13.55 -24.56 -0.10
C SER A 86 13.27 -24.62 1.40
N ASP A 87 13.75 -23.63 2.16
CA ASP A 87 13.69 -23.65 3.62
C ASP A 87 12.37 -23.08 4.18
N LYS A 88 11.51 -22.52 3.32
CA LYS A 88 10.28 -21.80 3.69
C LYS A 88 9.08 -22.14 2.80
N THR A 89 9.06 -23.33 2.20
CA THR A 89 7.94 -23.77 1.35
C THR A 89 6.67 -23.88 2.18
N LYS A 90 5.65 -23.08 1.85
CA LYS A 90 4.32 -23.15 2.48
C LYS A 90 3.35 -24.05 1.69
N PHE A 91 3.84 -24.73 0.66
CA PHE A 91 3.04 -25.67 -0.12
C PHE A 91 2.95 -27.02 0.58
N ALA A 92 1.77 -27.64 0.55
CA ALA A 92 1.49 -28.92 1.20
C ALA A 92 2.34 -30.10 0.66
N ASP A 93 2.99 -29.93 -0.49
CA ASP A 93 3.74 -30.97 -1.21
C ASP A 93 5.27 -30.75 -1.16
N ASP A 94 5.80 -29.81 -0.37
CA ASP A 94 7.23 -29.41 -0.34
C ASP A 94 7.82 -28.97 -1.70
N ARG A 95 6.96 -28.69 -2.68
CA ARG A 95 7.40 -28.15 -3.98
C ARG A 95 7.94 -26.74 -3.78
N THR A 96 8.98 -26.39 -4.50
CA THR A 96 9.57 -25.03 -4.48
C THR A 96 8.83 -24.07 -5.40
N GLU A 97 8.13 -24.59 -6.41
CA GLU A 97 7.48 -23.79 -7.44
C GLU A 97 6.06 -24.31 -7.69
N MET A 98 5.11 -23.39 -7.85
CA MET A 98 3.74 -23.72 -8.21
C MET A 98 3.12 -22.61 -9.06
N SER A 99 2.41 -23.00 -10.11
CA SER A 99 1.58 -22.12 -10.92
C SER A 99 0.10 -22.39 -10.68
N GLY A 100 -0.73 -21.35 -10.76
CA GLY A 100 -2.17 -21.51 -10.60
C GLY A 100 -2.94 -20.19 -10.48
N CYS A 101 -4.26 -20.31 -10.40
CA CYS A 101 -5.14 -19.15 -10.22
C CYS A 101 -5.28 -18.80 -8.73
N ILE A 102 -5.17 -17.51 -8.40
CA ILE A 102 -5.29 -16.98 -7.04
C ILE A 102 -6.68 -17.26 -6.43
N PHE A 103 -7.72 -17.38 -7.25
CA PHE A 103 -9.10 -17.56 -6.78
C PHE A 103 -9.60 -19.01 -6.84
N CYS A 104 -9.25 -19.74 -7.90
CA CYS A 104 -9.78 -21.08 -8.12
C CYS A 104 -8.89 -22.19 -7.55
N SER A 105 -7.60 -21.94 -7.34
CA SER A 105 -6.69 -22.97 -6.84
C SER A 105 -6.87 -23.18 -5.33
N PRO A 106 -7.21 -24.39 -4.86
CA PRO A 106 -7.32 -24.70 -3.43
C PRO A 106 -5.97 -24.58 -2.70
N HIS A 107 -4.85 -24.69 -3.43
CA HIS A 107 -3.52 -24.56 -2.87
C HIS A 107 -3.16 -23.09 -2.54
N PHE A 108 -3.81 -22.15 -3.21
CA PHE A 108 -3.57 -20.72 -3.01
C PHE A 108 -4.60 -20.05 -2.10
N SER A 109 -5.78 -20.63 -1.93
CA SER A 109 -6.84 -20.07 -1.08
C SER A 109 -6.39 -19.81 0.37
N ASN A 110 -5.56 -20.69 0.93
CA ASN A 110 -5.02 -20.56 2.29
C ASN A 110 -3.84 -19.57 2.39
N LEU A 111 -3.22 -19.20 1.27
CA LEU A 111 -2.04 -18.33 1.19
C LEU A 111 -2.39 -16.90 0.75
N VAL A 112 -3.66 -16.64 0.47
CA VAL A 112 -4.17 -15.37 -0.04
C VAL A 112 -5.04 -14.75 1.05
N GLU A 113 -4.51 -13.72 1.70
CA GLU A 113 -5.23 -12.96 2.71
C GLU A 113 -5.79 -11.67 2.09
N LYS A 114 -7.10 -11.66 1.84
CA LYS A 114 -7.80 -10.50 1.31
C LYS A 114 -7.95 -9.44 2.40
N HIS A 115 -7.07 -8.46 2.42
CA HIS A 115 -7.31 -7.24 3.18
C HIS A 115 -8.09 -6.24 2.30
N LYS A 116 -9.26 -5.82 2.76
CA LYS A 116 -9.72 -4.48 2.39
C LYS A 116 -8.81 -3.54 3.16
N ALA A 117 -8.10 -2.62 2.49
CA ALA A 117 -7.49 -1.54 3.25
C ALA A 117 -8.66 -0.83 3.91
N VAL A 118 -8.84 -1.04 5.22
CA VAL A 118 -9.65 -0.12 5.99
C VAL A 118 -9.02 1.21 5.68
N SER A 119 -9.78 2.10 5.05
CA SER A 119 -9.42 3.50 5.08
C SER A 119 -9.27 3.77 6.58
N PHE A 120 -8.04 3.78 7.09
CA PHE A 120 -7.74 4.64 8.22
C PHE A 120 -8.08 5.98 7.63
N ALA A 121 -9.36 6.37 7.80
CA ALA A 121 -9.90 7.64 7.41
C ALA A 121 -8.79 8.58 7.83
N ARG A 122 -8.05 9.15 6.86
CA ARG A 122 -6.88 9.97 7.14
C ARG A 122 -7.37 10.86 8.24
N SER A 123 -6.92 10.60 9.47
CA SER A 123 -7.59 11.18 10.62
C SER A 123 -7.36 12.63 10.36
N ASN A 124 -8.43 13.27 9.93
CA ASN A 124 -8.39 14.63 9.50
C ASN A 124 -8.38 15.28 10.87
N ASN A 125 -7.19 15.30 11.48
CA ASN A 125 -6.76 16.14 12.56
C ASN A 125 -6.78 17.59 12.01
N ARG A 126 -7.89 17.98 11.38
CA ARG A 126 -8.59 19.21 11.69
C ARG A 126 -8.80 19.16 13.19
N ARG A 127 -7.74 19.57 13.90
CA ARG A 127 -7.81 19.97 15.30
C ARG A 127 -9.13 20.74 15.46
N PRO A 128 -9.97 20.39 16.44
CA PRO A 128 -11.10 21.24 16.76
C PRO A 128 -10.55 22.64 16.97
N VAL A 129 -10.97 23.59 16.13
CA VAL A 129 -10.76 25.00 16.41
C VAL A 129 -11.53 25.24 17.71
N ARG A 130 -10.80 25.21 18.82
CA ARG A 130 -11.30 25.64 20.12
C ARG A 130 -11.82 27.06 19.91
N PRO A 131 -13.10 27.36 20.18
CA PRO A 131 -13.56 28.73 20.15
C PRO A 131 -12.89 29.42 21.34
N ASN A 132 -11.71 29.98 21.11
CA ASN A 132 -11.03 30.78 22.10
C ASN A 132 -11.83 32.07 22.19
N ASN A 133 -12.73 32.08 23.18
CA ASN A 133 -13.40 33.26 23.69
C ASN A 133 -12.32 34.21 24.21
N ARG A 134 -11.69 34.99 23.30
CA ARG A 134 -10.68 35.99 23.69
C ARG A 134 -11.39 37.30 23.94
N VAL A 135 -11.87 37.37 25.17
CA VAL A 135 -12.09 38.58 25.94
C VAL A 135 -10.97 39.58 25.65
N THR A 136 -11.40 40.74 25.15
CA THR A 136 -10.66 42.00 25.16
C THR A 136 -10.26 42.36 26.59
N ARG A 137 -8.95 42.42 26.88
CA ARG A 137 -8.35 43.36 27.85
C ARG A 137 -6.83 43.20 27.94
N GLY A 138 -6.14 44.29 27.60
CA GLY A 138 -5.02 44.86 28.37
C GLY A 138 -3.80 43.99 28.72
N GLY A 139 -2.69 44.26 28.03
CA GLY A 139 -1.39 44.58 28.66
C GLY A 139 -0.62 43.49 29.40
N ALA A 140 0.46 42.99 28.78
CA ALA A 140 1.71 42.66 29.47
C ALA A 140 2.87 42.59 28.44
N ARG A 141 3.90 43.43 28.60
CA ARG A 141 5.14 43.40 27.81
C ARG A 141 5.95 42.12 28.14
N PRO A 142 6.64 41.50 27.16
CA PRO A 142 7.45 40.32 27.43
C PRO A 142 8.71 40.70 28.24
N LYS A 143 9.03 39.91 29.28
CA LYS A 143 10.25 40.07 30.09
C LYS A 143 11.50 39.72 29.27
N PRO A 144 12.56 40.54 29.28
CA PRO A 144 13.80 40.26 28.55
C PRO A 144 14.60 39.14 29.25
N LYS A 145 15.22 38.28 28.43
CA LYS A 145 15.87 37.01 28.83
C LYS A 145 17.32 37.14 29.28
N ASP A 146 17.90 38.34 29.28
CA ASP A 146 19.33 38.53 29.48
C ASP A 146 19.69 39.10 30.85
N LYS A 147 20.67 38.47 31.52
CA LYS A 147 21.11 38.79 32.89
C LYS A 147 21.72 40.19 33.02
N MET A 148 22.29 40.75 31.94
CA MET A 148 22.85 42.11 31.93
C MET A 148 21.78 43.21 32.03
N ALA A 149 20.54 42.94 31.57
CA ALA A 149 19.45 43.93 31.62
C ALA A 149 18.85 44.10 33.04
N GLN A 150 19.13 43.18 33.98
CA GLN A 150 18.67 43.28 35.37
C GLN A 150 19.50 44.25 36.21
N LEU A 151 20.79 44.43 35.89
CA LEU A 151 21.68 45.33 36.64
C LEU A 151 21.38 46.82 36.36
N ALA A 152 20.84 47.15 35.19
CA ALA A 152 20.44 48.53 34.85
C ALA A 152 19.22 49.03 35.65
N ALA A 153 18.50 48.16 36.35
CA ALA A 153 17.36 48.53 37.19
C ALA A 153 17.74 48.87 38.65
N TYR A 154 19.03 48.71 39.02
CA TYR A 154 19.49 48.85 40.41
C TYR A 154 20.45 50.02 40.66
N PHE A 155 20.81 50.79 39.64
CA PHE A 155 21.58 52.03 39.79
C PHE A 155 20.73 53.22 39.36
N VAL A 156 19.97 53.74 40.33
CA VAL A 156 19.49 55.13 40.40
C VAL A 156 20.26 55.80 41.53
#